data_AF-A0A349S682-F1
#
_entry.id   AF-A0A349S682-F1
#
_cell.length_a   1.000
_cell.length_b   1.000
_cell.length_c   1.000
_cell.angle_alpha   90.00
_cell.angle_beta   90.00
_cell.angle_gamma   90.00
#
_symmetry.space_group_name_H-M   'P 1'
#
loop_
_entity.id
_entity.type
_entity.pdbx_description
1 polymer ?
#
loop_
_entity_poly.entity_id
_entity_poly.type
_entity_poly.pdbx_seq_one_letter_code
_entity_poly.pdbx_strand_id
1 'polypeptide(L)'
;CDALQTPLPKQSVNYQHRLNRLTQQDNGKITVTFITADGTIDLSYDKVIIAIPPALFNQNVTVSPSLSPHCQQYCEHTPTWMAAHAKFIAIYSSPFWRESGLSGSASSQVGPLAEIHDAGAYQGMAALFGFFGINAAARKTAGHQALTNTALEQLARLFGEAARQPVDTAIMDWSQESMTASKRDLYPPTQHPHYGLSD
;
A
#
# COMPACT_ATOMS: atom_id res chain seq x y z
N CYS A 1 8.23 6.04 -9.52
CA CYS A 1 9.27 5.02 -9.77
C CYS A 1 9.74 5.04 -11.22
N ASP A 2 8.84 5.11 -12.19
CA ASP A 2 9.17 5.02 -13.63
C ASP A 2 10.19 6.06 -14.10
N ALA A 3 10.05 7.32 -13.67
CA ALA A 3 11.03 8.37 -13.99
C ALA A 3 12.45 8.10 -13.42
N LEU A 4 12.55 7.36 -12.31
CA LEU A 4 13.84 6.95 -11.73
C LEU A 4 14.47 5.77 -12.48
N GLN A 5 13.71 5.04 -13.29
CA GLN A 5 14.22 3.91 -14.07
C GLN A 5 14.89 4.35 -15.37
N THR A 6 14.42 5.44 -15.98
CA THR A 6 14.97 5.99 -17.22
C THR A 6 16.50 6.17 -17.21
N PRO A 7 17.14 6.69 -16.13
CA PRO A 7 18.60 6.82 -16.09
C PRO A 7 19.34 5.52 -15.77
N LEU A 8 18.68 4.44 -15.38
CA LEU A 8 19.37 3.20 -14.98
C LEU A 8 19.84 2.39 -16.21
N PRO A 9 20.95 1.65 -16.10
CA PRO A 9 21.37 0.73 -17.14
C PRO A 9 20.26 -0.24 -17.55
N LYS A 10 20.17 -0.57 -18.83
CA LYS A 10 19.22 -1.59 -19.31
C LYS A 10 19.44 -2.88 -18.51
N GLN A 11 18.34 -3.54 -18.12
CA GLN A 11 18.31 -4.78 -17.32
C GLN A 11 18.70 -4.63 -15.83
N SER A 12 18.81 -3.41 -15.30
CA SER A 12 19.04 -3.20 -13.87
C SER A 12 17.80 -3.42 -12.99
N VAL A 13 16.61 -3.45 -13.58
CA VAL A 13 15.33 -3.64 -12.90
C VAL A 13 14.72 -4.97 -13.34
N ASN A 14 14.55 -5.88 -12.39
CA ASN A 14 13.97 -7.20 -12.61
C ASN A 14 12.63 -7.30 -11.89
N TYR A 15 11.54 -7.23 -12.66
CA TYR A 15 10.18 -7.45 -12.15
C TYR A 15 9.91 -8.94 -11.96
N GLN A 16 8.91 -9.29 -11.14
CA GLN A 16 8.54 -10.68 -10.88
C GLN A 16 9.67 -11.54 -10.27
N HIS A 17 10.64 -10.89 -9.63
CA HIS A 17 11.72 -11.52 -8.89
C HIS A 17 11.50 -11.28 -7.41
N ARG A 18 10.80 -12.20 -6.74
CA ARG A 18 10.51 -12.07 -5.31
C ARG A 18 11.70 -12.58 -4.50
N LEU A 19 12.31 -11.72 -3.69
CA LEU A 19 13.35 -12.12 -2.75
C LEU A 19 12.84 -13.20 -1.79
N ASN A 20 13.59 -14.29 -1.66
CA ASN A 20 13.25 -15.43 -0.79
C ASN A 20 14.34 -15.72 0.24
N ARG A 21 15.62 -15.62 -0.14
CA ARG A 21 16.73 -15.91 0.76
C ARG A 21 17.93 -15.01 0.52
N LEU A 22 18.63 -14.69 1.60
CA LEU A 22 19.95 -14.09 1.62
C LEU A 22 20.90 -15.03 2.36
N THR A 23 21.99 -15.44 1.72
CA THR A 23 23.00 -16.31 2.34
C THR A 23 24.38 -15.68 2.20
N GLN A 24 24.96 -15.24 3.32
CA GLN A 24 26.36 -14.82 3.36
C GLN A 24 27.26 -16.05 3.19
N GLN A 25 28.16 -15.98 2.23
CA GLN A 25 29.12 -17.04 1.90
C GLN A 25 30.46 -16.79 2.60
N ASP A 26 31.26 -17.84 2.77
CA ASP A 26 32.60 -17.75 3.39
C ASP A 26 33.56 -16.82 2.62
N ASN A 27 33.36 -16.67 1.31
CA ASN A 27 34.13 -15.75 0.46
C ASN A 27 33.72 -14.27 0.62
N GLY A 28 32.82 -13.96 1.55
CA GLY A 28 32.33 -12.61 1.83
C GLY A 28 31.22 -12.10 0.90
N LYS A 29 30.87 -12.85 -0.16
CA LYS A 29 29.74 -12.51 -1.03
C LYS A 29 28.41 -12.92 -0.42
N ILE A 30 27.34 -12.37 -0.97
CA ILE A 30 25.97 -12.66 -0.58
C ILE A 30 25.29 -13.34 -1.78
N THR A 31 24.82 -14.57 -1.57
CA THR A 31 23.92 -15.24 -2.50
C THR A 31 22.50 -14.76 -2.21
N VAL A 32 21.83 -14.27 -3.26
CA VAL A 32 20.47 -13.77 -3.23
C VAL A 32 19.60 -14.71 -4.06
N THR A 33 18.67 -15.37 -3.38
CA THR A 33 17.75 -16.31 -4.01
C THR A 33 16.42 -15.61 -4.30
N PHE A 34 16.02 -15.60 -5.56
CA PHE A 34 14.73 -15.07 -6.02
C PHE A 34 13.81 -16.20 -6.45
N ILE A 35 12.53 -16.05 -6.16
CA ILE A 35 11.45 -16.84 -6.77
C ILE A 35 10.93 -16.04 -7.97
N THR A 36 10.90 -16.70 -9.13
CA THR A 36 10.41 -16.17 -10.42
C THR A 36 9.30 -17.08 -10.97
N ALA A 37 8.71 -16.71 -12.10
CA ALA A 37 7.72 -17.55 -12.78
C ALA A 37 8.31 -18.88 -13.26
N ASP A 38 9.60 -18.90 -13.62
CA ASP A 38 10.30 -20.06 -14.17
C ASP A 38 11.00 -20.92 -13.09
N GLY A 39 10.82 -20.55 -11.81
CA GLY A 39 11.41 -21.23 -10.67
C GLY A 39 12.33 -20.34 -9.85
N THR A 40 13.26 -20.96 -9.14
CA THR A 40 14.18 -20.28 -8.22
C THR A 40 15.50 -19.99 -8.91
N ILE A 41 16.00 -18.76 -8.78
CA ILE A 41 17.32 -18.37 -9.29
C ILE A 41 18.20 -17.83 -8.15
N ASP A 42 19.50 -18.11 -8.23
CA ASP A 42 20.51 -17.62 -7.31
C ASP A 42 21.47 -16.67 -8.02
N LEU A 43 21.68 -15.49 -7.45
CA LEU A 43 22.60 -14.47 -7.95
C LEU A 43 23.57 -14.05 -6.83
N SER A 44 24.82 -13.74 -7.19
CA SER A 44 25.86 -13.41 -6.21
C SER A 44 26.24 -11.93 -6.28
N TYR A 45 26.30 -11.27 -5.12
CA TYR A 45 26.61 -9.84 -4.99
C TYR A 45 27.59 -9.58 -3.84
N ASP A 46 28.37 -8.51 -3.96
CA ASP A 46 29.27 -8.08 -2.87
C ASP A 46 28.53 -7.30 -1.78
N LYS A 47 27.42 -6.63 -2.14
CA LYS A 47 26.55 -5.85 -1.24
C LYS A 47 25.11 -5.98 -1.67
N VAL A 48 24.20 -5.93 -0.69
CA VAL A 48 22.75 -5.96 -0.90
C VAL A 48 22.12 -4.85 -0.05
N ILE A 49 21.22 -4.07 -0.66
CA ILE A 49 20.40 -3.07 0.04
C ILE A 49 18.96 -3.58 0.04
N ILE A 50 18.37 -3.66 1.24
CA ILE A 50 16.99 -4.09 1.42
C ILE A 50 16.11 -2.84 1.57
N ALA A 51 15.26 -2.59 0.57
CA ALA A 51 14.37 -1.45 0.50
C ALA A 51 12.89 -1.87 0.56
N ILE A 52 12.59 -2.89 1.36
CA ILE A 52 11.21 -3.32 1.66
C ILE A 52 10.91 -3.07 3.15
N PRO A 53 9.63 -2.92 3.55
CA PRO A 53 9.26 -2.75 4.96
C PRO A 53 9.89 -3.82 5.87
N PRO A 54 10.47 -3.45 7.03
CA PRO A 54 11.18 -4.40 7.89
C PRO A 54 10.33 -5.60 8.33
N ALA A 55 9.04 -5.38 8.65
CA ALA A 55 8.13 -6.46 9.01
C ALA A 55 7.95 -7.46 7.86
N LEU A 56 7.82 -6.99 6.62
CA LEU A 56 7.72 -7.85 5.44
C LEU A 56 9.02 -8.58 5.14
N PHE A 57 10.17 -7.93 5.35
CA PHE A 57 11.47 -8.58 5.22
C PHE A 57 11.60 -9.74 6.20
N ASN A 58 11.35 -9.51 7.49
CA ASN A 58 11.46 -10.52 8.52
C ASN A 58 10.43 -11.66 8.34
N GLN A 59 9.23 -11.35 7.82
CA GLN A 59 8.19 -12.35 7.59
C GLN A 59 8.50 -13.26 6.38
N ASN A 60 9.09 -12.71 5.31
CA ASN A 60 9.10 -13.38 4.00
C ASN A 60 10.49 -13.77 3.50
N VAL A 61 11.58 -13.29 4.12
CA VAL A 61 12.95 -13.54 3.65
C VAL A 61 13.75 -14.32 4.69
N THR A 62 14.28 -15.46 4.28
CA THR A 62 15.21 -16.24 5.12
C THR A 62 16.62 -15.64 5.02
N VAL A 63 17.25 -15.36 6.16
CA VAL A 63 18.64 -14.85 6.20
C VAL A 63 19.54 -15.88 6.87
N SER A 64 20.69 -16.17 6.25
CA SER A 64 21.72 -17.08 6.76
C SER A 64 23.11 -16.42 6.68
N PRO A 65 23.87 -16.33 7.79
CA PRO A 65 23.45 -16.65 9.16
C PRO A 65 22.25 -15.78 9.59
N SER A 66 21.48 -16.26 10.57
CA SER A 66 20.28 -15.56 11.04
C SER A 66 20.64 -14.17 11.59
N LEU A 67 19.76 -13.19 11.35
CA LEU A 67 19.84 -11.89 12.02
C LEU A 67 19.84 -12.08 13.54
N SER A 68 20.45 -11.15 14.27
CA SER A 68 20.38 -11.17 15.73
C SER A 68 18.92 -11.12 16.21
N PRO A 69 18.60 -11.71 17.38
CA PRO A 69 17.25 -11.64 17.93
C PRO A 69 16.72 -10.21 18.06
N HIS A 70 17.59 -9.26 18.43
CA HIS A 70 17.25 -7.84 18.51
C HIS A 70 16.80 -7.27 17.15
N CYS A 71 17.54 -7.54 16.08
CA CYS A 71 17.17 -7.10 14.74
C CYS A 71 15.86 -7.74 14.26
N GLN A 72 15.63 -9.02 14.54
CA GLN A 72 14.38 -9.70 14.19
C GLN A 72 13.19 -9.06 14.91
N GLN A 73 13.32 -8.82 16.21
CA GLN A 73 12.28 -8.16 17.01
C GLN A 73 12.01 -6.75 16.50
N TYR A 74 13.04 -5.96 16.22
CA TYR A 74 12.89 -4.62 15.67
C TYR A 74 12.14 -4.64 14.32
N CYS A 75 12.53 -5.54 13.42
CA CYS A 75 11.87 -5.67 12.13
C CYS A 75 10.39 -6.04 12.29
N GLU A 76 10.08 -7.01 13.15
CA GLU A 76 8.71 -7.47 13.41
C GLU A 76 7.81 -6.37 14.00
N HIS A 77 8.36 -5.50 14.85
CA HIS A 77 7.61 -4.45 15.53
C HIS A 77 7.55 -3.14 14.74
N THR A 78 8.27 -3.02 13.63
CA THR A 78 8.20 -1.83 12.77
C THR A 78 6.97 -1.94 11.85
N PRO A 79 5.92 -1.12 12.06
CA PRO A 79 4.70 -1.23 11.27
C PRO A 79 4.91 -0.74 9.84
N THR A 80 4.15 -1.31 8.90
CA THR A 80 4.08 -0.77 7.55
C THR A 80 3.02 0.32 7.52
N TRP A 81 3.44 1.59 7.37
CA TRP A 81 2.50 2.71 7.39
C TRP A 81 1.44 2.54 6.30
N MET A 82 0.20 2.91 6.61
CA MET A 82 -0.97 2.76 5.72
C MET A 82 -1.35 1.32 5.34
N ALA A 83 -0.63 0.28 5.76
CA ALA A 83 -0.94 -1.10 5.36
C ALA A 83 -2.33 -1.56 5.84
N ALA A 84 -2.85 -1.03 6.94
CA ALA A 84 -4.21 -1.32 7.40
C ALA A 84 -5.31 -0.56 6.64
N HIS A 85 -4.97 0.38 5.76
CA HIS A 85 -5.90 1.35 5.19
C HIS A 85 -6.39 0.94 3.79
N ALA A 86 -7.54 1.48 3.41
CA ALA A 86 -8.08 1.37 2.08
C ALA A 86 -8.46 2.75 1.54
N LYS A 87 -8.28 2.93 0.23
CA LYS A 87 -8.62 4.14 -0.52
C LYS A 87 -9.72 3.83 -1.52
N PHE A 88 -10.78 4.63 -1.51
CA PHE A 88 -11.81 4.67 -2.54
C PHE A 88 -11.55 5.83 -3.49
N ILE A 89 -11.81 5.64 -4.79
CA ILE A 89 -11.79 6.69 -5.81
C ILE A 89 -13.08 6.56 -6.63
N ALA A 90 -13.74 7.68 -6.88
CA ALA A 90 -14.85 7.81 -7.82
C ALA A 90 -14.47 8.85 -8.89
N ILE A 91 -14.52 8.45 -10.16
CA ILE A 91 -14.16 9.25 -11.33
C ILE A 91 -15.45 9.74 -11.99
N TYR A 92 -15.46 11.00 -12.42
CA TYR A 92 -16.59 11.66 -13.05
C TYR A 92 -16.15 12.38 -14.31
N SER A 93 -17.10 12.59 -15.23
CA SER A 93 -16.88 13.34 -16.47
C SER A 93 -16.70 14.85 -16.25
N SER A 94 -17.13 15.37 -15.10
CA SER A 94 -17.04 16.78 -14.73
C SER A 94 -16.88 16.95 -13.21
N PRO A 95 -16.24 18.04 -12.74
CA PRO A 95 -16.09 18.33 -11.32
C PRO A 95 -17.34 19.06 -10.77
N PHE A 96 -18.53 18.44 -10.86
CA PHE A 96 -19.82 19.06 -10.51
C PHE A 96 -19.88 19.70 -9.10
N TRP A 97 -19.09 19.18 -8.16
CA TRP A 97 -18.97 19.76 -6.81
C TRP A 97 -18.36 21.17 -6.85
N ARG A 98 -17.38 21.41 -7.73
CA ARG A 98 -16.76 22.74 -7.91
C ARG A 98 -17.72 23.74 -8.52
N GLU A 99 -18.54 23.29 -9.48
CA GLU A 99 -19.61 24.10 -10.08
C GLU A 99 -20.66 24.52 -9.03
N SER A 100 -20.79 23.72 -7.98
CA SER A 100 -21.63 23.99 -6.81
C SER A 100 -20.90 24.78 -5.71
N GLY A 101 -19.69 25.30 -5.97
CA GLY A 101 -18.90 26.09 -5.02
C GLY A 101 -18.18 25.27 -3.94
N LEU A 102 -18.13 23.95 -4.06
CA LEU A 102 -17.47 23.07 -3.09
C LEU A 102 -16.04 22.74 -3.50
N SER A 103 -15.14 22.62 -2.51
CA SER A 103 -13.73 22.29 -2.75
C SER A 103 -13.47 20.81 -3.07
N GLY A 104 -14.46 19.93 -2.83
CA GLY A 104 -14.28 18.48 -2.89
C GLY A 104 -13.59 17.87 -1.66
N SER A 105 -13.31 18.66 -0.62
CA SER A 105 -12.79 18.15 0.67
C SER A 105 -13.90 17.98 1.72
N ALA A 106 -13.87 16.88 2.47
CA ALA A 106 -14.75 16.67 3.61
C ALA A 106 -14.13 15.72 4.66
N SER A 107 -14.45 15.96 5.93
CA SER A 107 -14.24 15.00 7.02
C SER A 107 -15.61 14.57 7.55
N SER A 108 -15.83 13.27 7.70
CA SER A 108 -17.15 12.73 8.07
C SER A 108 -17.04 11.67 9.15
N GLN A 109 -17.97 11.72 10.11
CA GLN A 109 -18.21 10.65 11.09
C GLN A 109 -19.43 9.79 10.71
N VAL A 110 -20.04 10.07 9.55
CA VAL A 110 -21.22 9.36 9.02
C VAL A 110 -20.90 8.80 7.64
N GLY A 111 -20.98 7.48 7.51
CA GLY A 111 -20.61 6.74 6.30
C GLY A 111 -19.21 6.11 6.39
N PRO A 112 -18.82 5.34 5.36
CA PRO A 112 -17.59 4.55 5.39
C PRO A 112 -16.29 5.35 5.20
N LEU A 113 -16.34 6.53 4.57
CA LEU A 113 -15.17 7.38 4.31
C LEU A 113 -14.98 8.40 5.43
N ALA A 114 -13.81 8.42 6.06
CA ALA A 114 -13.49 9.36 7.12
C ALA A 114 -12.97 10.70 6.59
N GLU A 115 -12.14 10.65 5.55
CA GLU A 115 -11.52 11.81 4.90
C GLU A 115 -11.73 11.69 3.40
N ILE A 116 -12.18 12.77 2.77
CA ILE A 116 -12.48 12.85 1.34
C ILE A 116 -11.79 14.09 0.78
N HIS A 117 -11.22 13.96 -0.41
CA HIS A 117 -10.52 15.03 -1.11
C HIS A 117 -10.75 14.97 -2.62
N ASP A 118 -10.62 16.13 -3.24
CA ASP A 118 -10.52 16.28 -4.69
C ASP A 118 -9.15 15.74 -5.17
N ALA A 119 -9.16 14.82 -6.13
CA ALA A 119 -7.95 14.25 -6.75
C ALA A 119 -7.47 15.05 -7.98
N GLY A 120 -8.08 16.20 -8.23
CA GLY A 120 -7.80 17.03 -9.40
C GLY A 120 -8.50 16.50 -10.64
N ALA A 121 -7.95 16.89 -11.80
CA ALA A 121 -8.43 16.43 -13.08
C ALA A 121 -7.27 15.82 -13.90
N TYR A 122 -7.55 14.72 -14.59
CA TYR A 122 -6.60 14.08 -15.50
C TYR A 122 -7.31 13.75 -16.81
N GLN A 123 -6.75 14.23 -17.93
CA GLN A 123 -7.31 14.04 -19.27
C GLN A 123 -8.80 14.43 -19.38
N GLY A 124 -9.21 15.51 -18.69
CA GLY A 124 -10.59 16.02 -18.70
C GLY A 124 -11.55 15.33 -17.73
N MET A 125 -11.15 14.25 -17.06
CA MET A 125 -11.93 13.62 -16.00
C MET A 125 -11.67 14.30 -14.65
N ALA A 126 -12.63 14.26 -13.74
CA ALA A 126 -12.51 14.71 -12.36
C ALA A 126 -12.62 13.53 -11.39
N ALA A 127 -12.04 13.61 -10.20
CA ALA A 127 -12.16 12.54 -9.23
C ALA A 127 -12.28 13.03 -7.79
N LEU A 128 -13.09 12.33 -7.01
CA LEU A 128 -13.09 12.38 -5.54
C LEU A 128 -12.47 11.10 -5.02
N PHE A 129 -11.61 11.20 -4.02
CA PHE A 129 -11.10 10.03 -3.31
C PHE A 129 -11.34 10.18 -1.81
N GLY A 130 -11.38 9.06 -1.11
CA GLY A 130 -11.40 9.07 0.34
C GLY A 130 -10.77 7.83 0.96
N PHE A 131 -10.39 7.95 2.23
CA PHE A 131 -9.91 6.81 3.01
C PHE A 131 -11.05 6.24 3.86
N PHE A 132 -11.15 4.91 3.89
CA PHE A 132 -12.13 4.22 4.71
C PHE A 132 -11.78 4.38 6.20
N GLY A 133 -12.74 4.85 7.00
CA GLY A 133 -12.66 4.92 8.47
C GLY A 133 -13.01 3.60 9.17
N ILE A 134 -13.44 2.60 8.41
CA ILE A 134 -13.76 1.25 8.91
C ILE A 134 -12.53 0.34 8.85
N ASN A 135 -12.35 -0.53 9.84
CA ASN A 135 -11.18 -1.41 9.94
C ASN A 135 -11.12 -2.49 8.83
N ALA A 136 -9.94 -3.06 8.61
CA ALA A 136 -9.68 -4.04 7.54
C ALA A 136 -10.58 -5.28 7.61
N ALA A 137 -10.84 -5.82 8.80
CA ALA A 137 -11.70 -6.98 8.97
C ALA A 137 -13.14 -6.69 8.54
N ALA A 138 -13.70 -5.55 8.97
CA ALA A 138 -15.04 -5.12 8.58
C ALA A 138 -15.15 -4.88 7.07
N ARG A 139 -14.14 -4.24 6.45
CA ARG A 139 -14.09 -4.05 4.99
C ARG A 139 -14.09 -5.39 4.25
N LYS A 140 -13.26 -6.33 4.69
CA LYS A 140 -13.18 -7.67 4.09
C LYS A 140 -14.53 -8.39 4.16
N THR A 141 -15.23 -8.30 5.30
CA THR A 141 -16.57 -8.90 5.46
C THR A 141 -17.63 -8.22 4.60
N ALA A 142 -17.60 -6.88 4.48
CA ALA A 142 -18.58 -6.13 3.68
C ALA A 142 -18.46 -6.43 2.18
N GLY A 143 -17.24 -6.60 1.68
CA GLY A 143 -16.98 -6.87 0.28
C GLY A 143 -17.06 -5.62 -0.61
N HIS A 144 -16.44 -5.73 -1.79
CA HIS A 144 -16.17 -4.58 -2.67
C HIS A 144 -17.43 -3.81 -3.10
N GLN A 145 -18.50 -4.53 -3.47
CA GLN A 145 -19.74 -3.93 -3.96
C GLN A 145 -20.46 -3.11 -2.88
N ALA A 146 -20.59 -3.66 -1.66
CA ALA A 146 -21.24 -2.95 -0.57
C ALA A 146 -20.46 -1.70 -0.15
N LEU A 147 -19.12 -1.80 -0.11
CA LEU A 147 -18.24 -0.67 0.17
C LEU A 147 -18.38 0.43 -0.89
N THR A 148 -18.41 0.07 -2.17
CA THR A 148 -18.57 1.02 -3.28
C THR A 148 -19.92 1.73 -3.19
N ASN A 149 -21.01 0.99 -3.03
CA ASN A 149 -22.36 1.57 -2.95
C ASN A 149 -22.49 2.54 -1.77
N THR A 150 -22.05 2.13 -0.57
CA THR A 150 -22.14 2.97 0.63
C THR A 150 -21.23 4.20 0.56
N ALA A 151 -20.06 4.10 -0.10
CA ALA A 151 -19.20 5.24 -0.36
C ALA A 151 -19.86 6.23 -1.34
N LEU A 152 -20.45 5.76 -2.45
CA LEU A 152 -21.15 6.62 -3.40
C LEU A 152 -22.39 7.28 -2.76
N GLU A 153 -23.14 6.56 -1.94
CA GLU A 153 -24.24 7.15 -1.17
C GLU A 153 -23.75 8.26 -0.23
N GLN A 154 -22.59 8.08 0.41
CA GLN A 154 -21.99 9.12 1.23
C GLN A 154 -21.56 10.32 0.40
N LEU A 155 -20.89 10.11 -0.74
CA LEU A 155 -20.52 11.20 -1.63
C LEU A 155 -21.75 11.96 -2.14
N ALA A 156 -22.85 11.26 -2.44
CA ALA A 156 -24.10 11.88 -2.87
C ALA A 156 -24.71 12.79 -1.80
N ARG A 157 -24.68 12.34 -0.53
CA ARG A 157 -25.13 13.17 0.60
C ARG A 157 -24.30 14.43 0.79
N LEU A 158 -22.99 14.38 0.49
CA LEU A 158 -22.06 15.48 0.73
C LEU A 158 -21.94 16.45 -0.46
N PHE A 159 -21.92 15.93 -1.68
CA PHE A 159 -21.59 16.70 -2.89
C PHE A 159 -22.75 16.78 -3.90
N GLY A 160 -23.88 16.11 -3.62
CA GLY A 160 -25.08 16.11 -4.46
C GLY A 160 -25.28 14.83 -5.27
N GLU A 161 -26.49 14.66 -5.80
CA GLU A 161 -26.96 13.42 -6.44
C GLU A 161 -26.11 12.96 -7.64
N ALA A 162 -25.43 13.89 -8.32
CA ALA A 162 -24.49 13.55 -9.41
C ALA A 162 -23.36 12.61 -8.96
N ALA A 163 -23.00 12.61 -7.66
CA ALA A 163 -21.98 11.71 -7.12
C ALA A 163 -22.38 10.23 -7.16
N ARG A 164 -23.66 9.89 -7.38
CA ARG A 164 -24.10 8.49 -7.53
C ARG A 164 -23.74 7.88 -8.87
N GLN A 165 -23.36 8.69 -9.85
CA GLN A 165 -23.15 8.27 -11.23
C GLN A 165 -21.68 8.51 -11.65
N PRO A 166 -20.71 7.85 -10.99
CA PRO A 166 -19.34 7.89 -11.45
C PRO A 166 -19.21 7.21 -12.81
N VAL A 167 -18.27 7.67 -13.61
CA VAL A 167 -17.80 6.98 -14.82
C VAL A 167 -17.12 5.67 -14.44
N ASP A 168 -16.35 5.68 -13.36
CA ASP A 168 -15.67 4.51 -12.83
C ASP A 168 -15.35 4.66 -11.34
N THR A 169 -15.14 3.54 -10.65
CA THR A 169 -14.76 3.50 -9.24
C THR A 169 -13.68 2.47 -8.98
N ALA A 170 -12.80 2.76 -8.02
CA ALA A 170 -11.79 1.80 -7.58
C ALA A 170 -11.67 1.80 -6.06
N ILE A 171 -11.40 0.61 -5.49
CA ILE A 171 -10.95 0.44 -4.10
C ILE A 171 -9.57 -0.20 -4.13
N MET A 172 -8.59 0.45 -3.50
CA MET A 172 -7.30 -0.14 -3.17
C MET A 172 -7.27 -0.40 -1.67
N ASP A 173 -7.33 -1.68 -1.27
CA ASP A 173 -7.24 -2.09 0.13
C ASP A 173 -5.87 -2.75 0.40
N TRP A 174 -4.93 -1.95 0.89
CA TRP A 174 -3.55 -2.37 1.13
C TRP A 174 -3.45 -3.51 2.15
N SER A 175 -4.46 -3.67 3.01
CA SER A 175 -4.48 -4.73 4.02
C SER A 175 -4.59 -6.14 3.42
N GLN A 176 -4.99 -6.22 2.15
CA GLN A 176 -5.11 -7.47 1.40
C GLN A 176 -3.90 -7.72 0.48
N GLU A 177 -2.98 -6.76 0.37
CA GLU A 177 -1.80 -6.82 -0.50
C GLU A 177 -0.61 -7.45 0.24
N SER A 178 -0.32 -8.72 -0.04
CA SER A 178 0.75 -9.49 0.65
C SER A 178 2.16 -8.91 0.53
N MET A 179 2.43 -8.07 -0.47
CA MET A 179 3.70 -7.38 -0.67
C MET A 179 3.73 -5.99 -0.01
N THR A 180 2.64 -5.57 0.62
CA THR A 180 2.51 -4.28 1.32
C THR A 180 2.16 -4.46 2.80
N ALA A 181 1.28 -5.40 3.15
CA ALA A 181 0.85 -5.62 4.51
C ALA A 181 1.37 -6.95 5.08
N SER A 182 2.00 -6.88 6.25
CA SER A 182 2.22 -8.06 7.08
C SER A 182 0.93 -8.46 7.81
N LYS A 183 0.88 -9.67 8.37
CA LYS A 183 -0.28 -10.10 9.18
C LYS A 183 -0.51 -9.20 10.39
N ARG A 184 0.55 -8.61 10.94
CA ARG A 184 0.50 -7.73 12.12
C ARG A 184 -0.08 -6.36 11.77
N ASP A 185 0.14 -5.89 10.54
CA ASP A 185 -0.37 -4.60 10.06
C ASP A 185 -1.90 -4.55 9.98
N LEU A 186 -2.60 -5.69 10.05
CA LEU A 186 -4.07 -5.72 10.16
C LEU A 186 -4.58 -5.11 11.48
N TYR A 187 -3.71 -4.98 12.47
CA TYR A 187 -3.98 -4.40 13.78
C TYR A 187 -3.06 -3.19 13.99
N PRO A 188 -3.41 -2.03 13.39
CA PRO A 188 -2.52 -0.88 13.43
C PRO A 188 -2.28 -0.42 14.88
N PRO A 189 -1.06 0.03 15.21
CA PRO A 189 -0.76 0.57 16.53
C PRO A 189 -1.61 1.81 16.80
N THR A 190 -2.02 1.99 18.05
CA THR A 190 -2.82 3.14 18.50
C THR A 190 -1.99 4.41 18.70
N GLN A 191 -0.66 4.31 18.54
CA GLN A 191 0.30 5.39 18.74
C GLN A 191 1.35 5.37 17.62
N HIS A 192 2.01 6.51 17.42
CA HIS A 192 3.17 6.57 16.53
C HIS A 192 4.30 5.67 17.08
N PRO A 193 4.88 4.79 16.26
CA PRO A 193 5.96 3.92 16.67
C PRO A 193 7.24 4.73 16.83
N HIS A 194 8.11 4.26 17.73
CA HIS A 194 9.49 4.70 17.76
C HIS A 194 10.27 3.97 16.66
N TYR A 195 10.98 4.73 15.83
CA TYR A 195 11.83 4.21 14.77
C TYR A 195 13.30 4.26 15.18
N GLY A 196 14.07 3.29 14.69
CA GLY A 196 15.51 3.17 14.90
C GLY A 196 15.88 2.00 15.81
N LEU A 197 16.99 1.33 15.48
CA LEU A 197 17.71 0.49 16.42
C LEU A 197 18.42 1.45 17.37
N SER A 198 17.80 1.82 18.49
CA SER A 198 18.54 2.42 19.60
C SER A 198 19.37 1.32 20.27
N ASP A 199 20.64 1.64 20.54
CA ASP A 199 21.60 0.77 21.23
C ASP A 199 21.12 0.33 22.63
#